data_AF-A0A930F310-F1
#
_entry.id   AF-A0A930F310-F1
#
_cell.length_a   1.000
_cell.length_b   1.000
_cell.length_c   1.000
_cell.angle_alpha   90.00
_cell.angle_beta   90.00
_cell.angle_gamma   90.00
#
_symmetry.space_group_name_H-M   'P 1'
#
loop_
_entity.id
_entity.type
_entity.pdbx_description
1 polymer ?
#
loop_
_entity_poly.entity_id
_entity_poly.type
_entity_poly.pdbx_seq_one_letter_code
_entity_poly.pdbx_strand_id
1 'polypeptide(L)'
;MSELKEKYYSLEDSYKRYTLVHEYLVNHEEDKDAQEMLEVLTMRYGNAKLRKPADHFMHACLMMKVMADEKFGSFMLAKKKQEYQQFLQELAINTKQSEYLTAEWKHLARTYIRLSKKNHSKSYFFGMGKRDERVVVGNVADEIINIFVRLPKRLGYTKEVSGLCKIVMDTFLEEFPNDEEILNSAIKK
;
A
#
# COMPACT_ATOMS: atom_id res chain seq x y z
N MET A 1 -2.65 -17.34 18.71
CA MET A 1 -2.63 -16.62 17.43
C MET A 1 -2.53 -15.09 17.54
N SER A 2 -3.32 -14.38 18.37
CA SER A 2 -3.28 -12.89 18.38
C SER A 2 -1.90 -12.31 18.72
N GLU A 3 -1.17 -12.90 19.67
CA GLU A 3 0.17 -12.41 20.06
C GLU A 3 1.21 -12.48 18.93
N LEU A 4 1.23 -13.58 18.15
CA LEU A 4 2.12 -13.73 17.00
C LEU A 4 1.79 -12.68 15.92
N LYS A 5 0.50 -12.49 15.65
CA LYS A 5 0.01 -11.50 14.67
C LYS A 5 0.35 -10.07 15.08
N GLU A 6 0.12 -9.71 16.34
CA GLU A 6 0.46 -8.39 16.90
C GLU A 6 1.96 -8.12 16.82
N LYS A 7 2.78 -9.08 17.26
CA LYS A 7 4.24 -8.98 17.17
C LYS A 7 4.70 -8.86 15.72
N TYR A 8 4.13 -9.65 14.81
CA TYR A 8 4.44 -9.61 13.39
C TYR A 8 4.19 -8.23 12.77
N TYR A 9 3.01 -7.64 12.97
CA TYR A 9 2.68 -6.32 12.40
C TYR A 9 3.32 -5.14 13.15
N SER A 10 3.98 -5.38 14.30
CA SER A 10 4.83 -4.39 14.96
C SER A 10 6.23 -4.26 14.33
N LEU A 11 6.63 -5.24 13.50
CA LEU A 11 7.94 -5.29 12.87
C LEU A 11 7.91 -4.69 11.45
N GLU A 12 8.64 -3.60 11.23
CA GLU A 12 8.81 -3.02 9.89
C GLU A 12 9.69 -3.90 8.98
N ASP A 13 10.71 -4.53 9.56
CA ASP A 13 11.71 -5.34 8.85
C ASP A 13 11.11 -6.66 8.35
N SER A 14 11.12 -6.87 7.02
CA SER A 14 10.56 -8.05 6.36
C SER A 14 11.28 -9.35 6.77
N TYR A 15 12.59 -9.30 6.99
CA TYR A 15 13.37 -10.47 7.39
C TYR A 15 13.07 -10.86 8.83
N LYS A 16 12.92 -9.89 9.73
CA LYS A 16 12.47 -10.16 11.10
C LYS A 16 11.06 -10.76 11.14
N ARG A 17 10.15 -10.25 10.29
CA ARG A 17 8.80 -10.82 10.10
C ARG A 17 8.87 -12.27 9.62
N TYR A 18 9.69 -12.54 8.60
CA TYR A 18 9.93 -13.90 8.10
C TYR A 18 10.45 -14.82 9.21
N THR A 19 11.53 -14.43 9.89
CA THR A 19 12.16 -15.23 10.95
C THR A 19 11.17 -15.53 12.08
N LEU A 20 10.38 -14.53 12.51
CA LEU A 20 9.38 -14.70 13.57
C LEU A 20 8.35 -15.80 13.23
N VAL A 21 7.76 -15.74 12.02
CA VAL A 21 6.74 -16.71 11.61
C VAL A 21 7.36 -18.07 11.32
N HIS A 22 8.53 -18.09 10.69
CA HIS A 22 9.24 -19.33 10.37
C HIS A 22 9.67 -20.07 11.65
N GLU A 23 10.26 -19.40 12.63
CA GLU A 23 10.64 -20.01 13.92
C GLU A 23 9.42 -20.53 14.69
N TYR A 24 8.29 -19.83 14.62
CA TYR A 24 7.04 -20.31 15.22
C TYR A 24 6.57 -21.62 14.55
N LEU A 25 6.58 -21.67 13.23
CA LEU A 25 6.16 -22.82 12.43
C LEU A 25 7.05 -24.06 12.63
N VAL A 26 8.31 -23.92 13.07
CA VAL A 26 9.17 -25.07 13.41
C VAL A 26 8.52 -25.99 14.46
N ASN A 27 7.75 -25.42 15.40
CA ASN A 27 7.07 -26.18 16.45
C ASN A 27 5.54 -26.27 16.24
N HIS A 28 5.01 -25.60 15.21
CA HIS A 28 3.57 -25.46 14.95
C HIS A 28 3.27 -25.62 13.45
N GLU A 29 3.83 -26.66 12.83
CA GLU A 29 3.83 -26.81 11.37
C GLU A 29 2.41 -26.79 10.77
N GLU A 30 1.41 -27.32 11.48
CA GLU A 30 0.01 -27.40 11.04
C GLU A 30 -0.82 -26.13 11.30
N ASP A 31 -0.22 -25.08 11.88
CA ASP A 31 -0.90 -23.83 12.16
C ASP A 31 -1.18 -23.06 10.85
N LYS A 32 -2.41 -23.20 10.35
CA LYS A 32 -2.87 -22.61 9.08
C LYS A 32 -2.77 -21.09 9.05
N ASP A 33 -2.97 -20.44 10.18
CA ASP A 33 -2.93 -19.00 10.31
C ASP A 33 -1.50 -18.48 10.11
N ALA A 34 -0.52 -19.14 10.75
CA ALA A 34 0.90 -18.83 10.59
C ALA A 34 1.40 -19.19 9.17
N GLN A 35 0.92 -20.30 8.59
CA GLN A 35 1.22 -20.64 7.19
C GLN A 35 0.73 -19.56 6.22
N GLU A 36 -0.51 -19.08 6.40
CA GLU A 36 -1.08 -18.04 5.55
C GLU A 36 -0.36 -16.69 5.72
N MET A 37 0.04 -16.33 6.95
CA MET A 37 0.89 -15.15 7.18
C MET A 37 2.19 -15.22 6.36
N LEU A 38 2.85 -16.39 6.34
CA LEU A 38 4.07 -16.59 5.58
C LEU A 38 3.82 -16.56 4.06
N GLU A 39 2.70 -17.12 3.61
CA GLU A 39 2.28 -17.09 2.21
C GLU A 39 2.10 -15.65 1.73
N VAL A 40 1.34 -14.83 2.46
CA VAL A 40 1.11 -13.41 2.10
C VAL A 40 2.42 -12.61 2.16
N LEU A 41 3.29 -12.85 3.14
CA LEU A 41 4.61 -12.22 3.20
C LEU A 41 5.44 -12.56 1.95
N THR A 42 5.35 -13.81 1.49
CA THR A 42 6.04 -14.31 0.29
C THR A 42 5.44 -13.70 -0.98
N MET A 43 4.12 -13.50 -1.06
CA MET A 43 3.49 -12.76 -2.17
C MET A 43 4.07 -11.35 -2.29
N ARG A 44 4.23 -10.65 -1.15
CA ARG A 44 4.76 -9.27 -1.13
C ARG A 44 6.24 -9.17 -1.47
N TYR A 45 7.06 -10.06 -0.91
CA TYR A 45 8.52 -9.94 -0.98
C TYR A 45 9.19 -10.93 -1.93
N GLY A 46 8.44 -11.84 -2.55
CA GLY A 46 8.96 -12.97 -3.32
C GLY A 46 9.78 -13.88 -2.42
N ASN A 47 11.10 -13.69 -2.41
CA ASN A 47 11.99 -14.43 -1.51
C ASN A 47 12.11 -13.71 -0.16
N ALA A 48 11.12 -13.91 0.73
CA ALA A 48 11.08 -13.33 2.06
C ALA A 48 12.26 -13.73 2.98
N LYS A 49 13.04 -14.76 2.61
CA LYS A 49 14.23 -15.19 3.35
C LYS A 49 15.42 -14.24 3.19
N LEU A 50 15.39 -13.38 2.17
CA LEU A 50 16.45 -12.39 1.97
C LEU A 50 16.37 -11.30 3.04
N ARG A 51 17.52 -10.75 3.42
CA ARG A 51 17.59 -9.63 4.38
C ARG A 51 17.04 -8.32 3.82
N LYS A 52 17.05 -8.16 2.49
CA LYS A 52 16.56 -6.98 1.77
C LYS A 52 15.84 -7.43 0.49
N PRO A 53 14.69 -8.09 0.61
CA PRO A 53 13.91 -8.48 -0.56
C PRO A 53 13.31 -7.24 -1.24
N ALA A 54 12.98 -7.35 -2.52
CA ALA A 54 12.18 -6.35 -3.20
C ALA A 54 10.75 -6.38 -2.64
N ASP A 55 10.16 -5.21 -2.38
CA ASP A 55 8.76 -5.09 -1.97
C ASP A 55 7.90 -4.89 -3.21
N HIS A 56 7.30 -5.96 -3.74
CA HIS A 56 6.49 -5.91 -4.96
C HIS A 56 5.22 -5.07 -4.76
N PHE A 57 4.65 -5.09 -3.55
CA PHE A 57 3.47 -4.28 -3.26
C PHE A 57 3.81 -2.78 -3.31
N MET A 58 4.93 -2.38 -2.70
CA MET A 58 5.40 -1.00 -2.77
C MET A 58 5.80 -0.61 -4.21
N HIS A 59 6.45 -1.52 -4.95
CA HIS A 59 6.78 -1.31 -6.36
C HIS A 59 5.52 -1.01 -7.18
N ALA A 60 4.49 -1.84 -7.07
CA ALA A 60 3.20 -1.63 -7.73
C ALA A 60 2.60 -0.25 -7.38
N CYS A 61 2.56 0.15 -6.11
CA CYS A 61 2.06 1.48 -5.72
C CYS A 61 2.86 2.63 -6.34
N LEU A 62 4.19 2.51 -6.41
CA LEU A 62 5.05 3.53 -7.01
C LEU A 62 4.85 3.60 -8.54
N MET A 63 4.69 2.47 -9.22
CA MET A 63 4.43 2.45 -10.65
C MET A 63 3.02 2.95 -10.98
N MET A 64 2.03 2.62 -10.15
CA MET A 64 0.70 3.21 -10.24
C MET A 64 0.73 4.72 -10.05
N LYS A 65 1.56 5.26 -9.14
CA LYS A 65 1.77 6.70 -9.01
C LYS A 65 2.27 7.33 -10.31
N VAL A 66 3.35 6.78 -10.87
CA VAL A 66 3.90 7.26 -12.15
C VAL A 66 2.82 7.25 -13.23
N MET A 67 2.06 6.16 -13.35
CA MET A 67 0.97 6.04 -14.30
C MET A 67 -0.18 7.03 -14.04
N ALA A 68 -0.50 7.32 -12.78
CA ALA A 68 -1.54 8.27 -12.40
C ALA A 68 -1.18 9.70 -12.84
N ASP A 69 0.10 10.07 -12.74
CA ASP A 69 0.61 11.38 -13.14
C ASP A 69 0.79 11.51 -14.66
N GLU A 70 0.88 10.39 -15.38
CA GLU A 70 0.94 10.37 -16.84
C GLU A 70 -0.40 10.76 -17.49
N LYS A 71 -0.30 11.59 -18.54
CA LYS A 71 -1.39 11.80 -19.50
C LYS A 71 -1.24 10.78 -20.63
N PHE A 72 -2.26 9.96 -20.83
CA PHE A 72 -2.33 9.05 -21.98
C PHE A 72 -3.70 9.14 -22.66
N GLY A 73 -3.67 9.17 -23.99
CA GLY A 73 -4.89 9.15 -24.83
C GLY A 73 -5.36 7.73 -25.15
N SER A 74 -6.45 7.63 -25.90
CA SER A 74 -7.13 6.37 -26.21
C SER A 74 -6.23 5.32 -26.87
N PHE A 75 -5.25 5.74 -27.69
CA PHE A 75 -4.32 4.82 -28.36
C PHE A 75 -3.45 3.99 -27.41
N MET A 76 -3.13 4.52 -26.22
CA MET A 76 -2.29 3.83 -25.23
C MET A 76 -3.12 3.12 -24.15
N LEU A 77 -4.45 3.27 -24.16
CA LEU A 77 -5.32 2.80 -23.09
C LEU A 77 -5.23 1.29 -22.90
N ALA A 78 -5.22 0.50 -23.98
CA ALA A 78 -5.14 -0.96 -23.90
C ALA A 78 -3.84 -1.41 -23.22
N LYS A 79 -2.70 -0.82 -23.62
CA LYS A 79 -1.39 -1.08 -23.01
C LYS A 79 -1.38 -0.69 -21.54
N LYS A 80 -1.92 0.49 -21.18
CA LYS A 80 -1.99 0.96 -19.79
C LYS A 80 -2.87 0.07 -18.92
N LYS A 81 -3.98 -0.45 -19.46
CA LYS A 81 -4.80 -1.47 -18.76
C LYS A 81 -4.02 -2.75 -18.51
N GLN A 82 -3.22 -3.21 -19.47
CA GLN A 82 -2.38 -4.40 -19.31
C GLN A 82 -1.28 -4.20 -18.25
N GLU A 83 -0.57 -3.07 -18.29
CA GLU A 83 0.41 -2.68 -17.25
C GLU A 83 -0.27 -2.62 -15.86
N TYR A 84 -1.43 -1.99 -15.78
CA TYR A 84 -2.18 -1.90 -14.52
C TYR A 84 -2.60 -3.27 -13.97
N GLN A 85 -3.02 -4.20 -14.83
CA GLN A 85 -3.33 -5.57 -14.41
C GLN A 85 -2.13 -6.29 -13.78
N GLN A 86 -0.92 -6.05 -14.28
CA GLN A 86 0.30 -6.60 -13.66
C GLN A 86 0.49 -6.05 -12.25
N PHE A 87 0.26 -4.75 -12.04
CA PHE A 87 0.33 -4.15 -10.71
C PHE A 87 -0.77 -4.69 -9.77
N LEU A 88 -1.97 -4.99 -10.29
CA LEU A 88 -3.03 -5.64 -9.49
C LEU A 88 -2.65 -7.07 -9.08
N GLN A 89 -1.94 -7.80 -9.95
CA GLN A 89 -1.40 -9.12 -9.63
C GLN A 89 -0.29 -9.03 -8.58
N GLU A 90 0.62 -8.07 -8.72
CA GLU A 90 1.67 -7.80 -7.72
C GLU A 90 1.06 -7.47 -6.35
N LEU A 91 -0.03 -6.70 -6.30
CA LEU A 91 -0.77 -6.39 -5.07
C LEU A 91 -1.67 -7.53 -4.57
N ALA A 92 -1.66 -8.69 -5.24
CA ALA A 92 -2.49 -9.85 -4.91
C ALA A 92 -4.01 -9.56 -4.89
N ILE A 93 -4.49 -8.57 -5.66
CA ILE A 93 -5.90 -8.14 -5.68
C ILE A 93 -6.86 -9.25 -6.10
N ASN A 94 -6.44 -10.08 -7.06
CA ASN A 94 -7.25 -11.16 -7.61
C ASN A 94 -7.04 -12.51 -6.89
N THR A 95 -6.36 -12.51 -5.74
CA THR A 95 -6.15 -13.71 -4.94
C THR A 95 -7.26 -13.90 -3.91
N LYS A 96 -7.25 -15.05 -3.21
CA LYS A 96 -8.19 -15.34 -2.13
C LYS A 96 -8.06 -14.24 -1.07
N GLN A 97 -9.16 -13.52 -0.83
CA GLN A 97 -9.20 -12.50 0.19
C GLN A 97 -9.11 -13.14 1.57
N SER A 98 -8.19 -12.64 2.39
CA SER A 98 -8.03 -13.06 3.77
C SER A 98 -7.71 -11.88 4.68
N GLU A 99 -7.84 -12.11 5.98
CA GLU A 99 -7.51 -11.10 6.97
C GLU A 99 -6.02 -10.75 6.98
N TYR A 100 -5.13 -11.68 6.61
CA TYR A 100 -3.69 -11.46 6.55
C TYR A 100 -3.29 -10.63 5.34
N LEU A 101 -3.92 -10.88 4.18
CA LEU A 101 -3.76 -10.01 3.01
C LEU A 101 -4.28 -8.60 3.29
N THR A 102 -5.45 -8.50 3.92
CA THR A 102 -6.04 -7.22 4.35
C THR A 102 -5.09 -6.46 5.30
N ALA A 103 -4.50 -7.16 6.27
CA ALA A 103 -3.56 -6.57 7.21
C ALA A 103 -2.21 -6.19 6.56
N GLU A 104 -1.73 -6.95 5.56
CA GLU A 104 -0.55 -6.56 4.76
C GLU A 104 -0.82 -5.34 3.87
N TRP A 105 -2.01 -5.22 3.30
CA TRP A 105 -2.45 -3.99 2.61
C TRP A 105 -2.53 -2.80 3.57
N LYS A 106 -3.02 -3.01 4.80
CA LYS A 106 -3.01 -1.96 5.82
C LYS A 106 -1.59 -1.54 6.19
N HIS A 107 -0.69 -2.50 6.39
CA HIS A 107 0.73 -2.24 6.64
C HIS A 107 1.36 -1.45 5.47
N LEU A 108 1.13 -1.89 4.23
CA LEU A 108 1.55 -1.18 3.01
C LEU A 108 1.03 0.27 2.98
N ALA A 109 -0.26 0.48 3.23
CA ALA A 109 -0.89 1.80 3.21
C ALA A 109 -0.22 2.73 4.24
N ARG A 110 -0.01 2.26 5.47
CA ARG A 110 0.71 3.03 6.51
C ARG A 110 2.11 3.41 6.06
N THR A 111 2.88 2.45 5.56
CA THR A 111 4.25 2.71 5.06
C THR A 111 4.23 3.74 3.93
N TYR A 112 3.34 3.58 2.95
CA TYR A 112 3.21 4.48 1.81
C TYR A 112 2.84 5.91 2.25
N ILE A 113 1.82 6.05 3.09
CA ILE A 113 1.35 7.34 3.62
C ILE A 113 2.47 8.07 4.36
N ARG A 114 3.21 7.37 5.22
CA ARG A 114 4.35 7.94 5.96
C ARG A 114 5.46 8.40 5.03
N LEU A 115 5.80 7.61 4.01
CA LEU A 115 6.79 7.99 3.00
C LEU A 115 6.32 9.18 2.17
N SER A 116 5.06 9.22 1.79
CA SER A 116 4.46 10.33 1.05
C SER A 116 4.49 11.62 1.89
N LYS A 117 4.05 11.57 3.15
CA LYS A 117 4.15 12.70 4.10
C LYS A 117 5.59 13.20 4.21
N LYS A 118 6.55 12.29 4.40
CA LYS A 118 7.98 12.63 4.48
C LYS A 118 8.47 13.30 3.19
N ASN A 119 8.06 12.83 2.03
CA ASN A 119 8.46 13.42 0.75
C ASN A 119 7.85 14.82 0.57
N HIS A 120 6.56 15.00 0.87
CA HIS A 120 5.88 16.29 0.76
C HIS A 120 6.33 17.31 1.80
N SER A 121 6.87 16.85 2.95
CA SER A 121 7.42 17.71 3.99
C SER A 121 8.80 18.32 3.68
N LYS A 122 9.50 17.84 2.63
CA LYS A 122 10.81 18.39 2.24
C LYS A 122 10.63 19.82 1.71
N SER A 123 11.31 20.79 2.33
CA SER A 123 11.27 22.21 1.92
C SER A 123 11.80 22.37 0.50
N TYR A 124 11.09 23.10 -0.36
CA TYR A 124 11.53 23.39 -1.74
C TYR A 124 12.71 24.37 -1.83
N PHE A 125 13.17 24.95 -0.71
CA PHE A 125 14.22 25.95 -0.69
C PHE A 125 15.08 25.79 0.56
N PHE A 126 16.35 25.39 0.40
CA PHE A 126 17.49 25.64 1.30
C PHE A 126 17.16 25.94 2.78
N GLY A 127 16.51 25.00 3.49
CA GLY A 127 16.40 25.04 4.95
C GLY A 127 15.53 26.14 5.58
N MET A 128 14.74 26.90 4.81
CA MET A 128 13.84 27.91 5.37
C MET A 128 12.41 27.37 5.56
N GLY A 129 12.12 26.92 6.78
CA GLY A 129 10.76 26.64 7.27
C GLY A 129 10.22 25.24 6.98
N LYS A 130 9.45 24.70 7.94
CA LYS A 130 8.61 23.52 7.72
C LYS A 130 7.42 23.95 6.86
N ARG A 131 7.04 23.15 5.85
CA ARG A 131 5.77 23.33 5.14
C ARG A 131 4.60 23.21 6.12
N ASP A 132 3.56 24.00 5.87
CA ASP A 132 2.29 23.88 6.60
C ASP A 132 1.80 22.43 6.57
N GLU A 133 1.51 21.87 7.75
CA GLU A 133 1.12 20.48 7.89
C GLU A 133 -0.17 20.17 7.13
N ARG A 134 -1.15 21.09 7.10
CA ARG A 134 -2.38 20.91 6.33
C ARG A 134 -2.11 20.84 4.83
N VAL A 135 -1.15 21.61 4.33
CA VAL A 135 -0.75 21.56 2.92
C VAL A 135 -0.06 20.22 2.60
N VAL A 136 0.81 19.74 3.50
CA VAL A 136 1.46 18.43 3.35
C VAL A 136 0.42 17.31 3.33
N VAL A 137 -0.51 17.29 4.29
CA VAL A 137 -1.58 16.29 4.36
C VAL A 137 -2.49 16.36 3.15
N GLY A 138 -2.84 17.57 2.67
CA GLY A 138 -3.61 17.77 1.44
C GLY A 138 -2.94 17.19 0.19
N ASN A 139 -1.62 17.32 0.08
CA ASN A 139 -0.88 16.73 -1.04
C ASN A 139 -0.80 15.21 -0.95
N VAL A 140 -0.68 14.65 0.27
CA VAL A 140 -0.74 13.20 0.49
C VAL A 140 -2.13 12.66 0.11
N ALA A 141 -3.20 13.36 0.51
CA ALA A 141 -4.57 12.99 0.17
C ALA A 141 -4.80 12.98 -1.36
N ASP A 142 -4.37 14.03 -2.06
CA ASP A 142 -4.53 14.12 -3.52
C ASP A 142 -3.73 13.03 -4.25
N GLU A 143 -2.50 12.73 -3.79
CA GLU A 143 -1.68 11.63 -4.32
C GLU A 143 -2.38 10.27 -4.16
N ILE A 144 -2.87 9.97 -2.95
CA ILE A 144 -3.61 8.74 -2.65
C ILE A 144 -4.87 8.62 -3.51
N ILE A 145 -5.65 9.69 -3.64
CA ILE A 145 -6.87 9.70 -4.44
C ILE A 145 -6.56 9.56 -5.93
N ASN A 146 -5.47 10.17 -6.42
CA ASN A 146 -5.07 10.02 -7.80
C ASN A 146 -4.77 8.54 -8.13
N ILE A 147 -4.08 7.84 -7.22
CA ILE A 147 -3.65 6.44 -7.40
C ILE A 147 -4.78 5.44 -7.19
N PHE A 148 -5.50 5.54 -6.08
CA PHE A 148 -6.42 4.48 -5.64
C PHE A 148 -7.88 4.73 -6.04
N VAL A 149 -8.22 5.95 -6.50
CA VAL A 149 -9.58 6.31 -6.93
C VAL A 149 -9.62 6.72 -8.39
N ARG A 150 -8.90 7.78 -8.77
CA ARG A 150 -9.00 8.37 -10.13
C ARG A 150 -8.38 7.47 -11.20
N LEU A 151 -7.19 6.93 -10.98
CA LEU A 151 -6.52 6.02 -11.91
C LEU A 151 -7.36 4.76 -12.20
N PRO A 152 -7.82 3.98 -11.20
CA PRO A 152 -8.67 2.83 -11.46
C PRO A 152 -9.98 3.20 -12.13
N LYS A 153 -10.61 4.34 -11.80
CA LYS A 153 -11.78 4.84 -12.52
C LYS A 153 -11.48 5.11 -14.00
N ARG A 154 -10.36 5.78 -14.30
CA ARG A 154 -9.90 6.05 -15.67
C ARG A 154 -9.65 4.77 -16.48
N LEU A 155 -9.19 3.71 -15.83
CA LEU A 155 -8.89 2.42 -16.46
C LEU A 155 -10.06 1.42 -16.44
N GLY A 156 -11.11 1.69 -15.66
CA GLY A 156 -12.30 0.85 -15.53
C GLY A 156 -12.14 -0.33 -14.55
N TYR A 157 -11.32 -0.18 -13.50
CA TYR A 157 -11.02 -1.21 -12.49
C TYR A 157 -11.51 -0.86 -11.07
N THR A 158 -12.46 0.07 -10.94
CA THR A 158 -12.92 0.55 -9.63
C THR A 158 -13.48 -0.56 -8.74
N LYS A 159 -14.12 -1.59 -9.31
CA LYS A 159 -14.72 -2.67 -8.53
C LYS A 159 -13.65 -3.59 -7.93
N GLU A 160 -12.68 -3.95 -8.76
CA GLU A 160 -11.57 -4.86 -8.46
C GLU A 160 -10.71 -4.31 -7.33
N VAL A 161 -10.45 -3.00 -7.32
CA VAL A 161 -9.60 -2.37 -6.32
C VAL A 161 -10.35 -1.85 -5.09
N SER A 162 -11.68 -2.00 -5.04
CA SER A 162 -12.52 -1.36 -4.01
C SER A 162 -12.10 -1.72 -2.58
N GLY A 163 -11.73 -2.97 -2.33
CA GLY A 163 -11.24 -3.44 -1.03
C GLY A 163 -9.95 -2.73 -0.60
N LEU A 164 -8.92 -2.73 -1.46
CA LEU A 164 -7.66 -2.03 -1.21
C LEU A 164 -7.90 -0.51 -1.07
N CYS A 165 -8.71 0.09 -1.93
CA CYS A 165 -9.03 1.51 -1.87
C CYS A 165 -9.61 1.88 -0.52
N LYS A 166 -10.58 1.11 -0.01
CA LYS A 166 -11.18 1.33 1.31
C LYS A 166 -10.11 1.27 2.41
N ILE A 167 -9.26 0.23 2.41
CA ILE A 167 -8.20 0.08 3.40
C ILE A 167 -7.25 1.28 3.40
N VAL A 168 -6.87 1.79 2.22
CA VAL A 168 -5.98 2.96 2.11
C VAL A 168 -6.67 4.21 2.65
N MET A 169 -7.95 4.44 2.33
CA MET A 169 -8.70 5.60 2.86
C MET A 169 -8.86 5.52 4.37
N ASP A 170 -9.26 4.36 4.90
CA ASP A 170 -9.42 4.13 6.34
C ASP A 170 -8.08 4.34 7.06
N THR A 171 -6.98 3.85 6.48
CA THR A 171 -5.63 4.04 7.02
C THR A 171 -5.19 5.51 6.99
N PHE A 172 -5.57 6.27 5.96
CA PHE A 172 -5.31 7.70 5.91
C PHE A 172 -6.02 8.43 7.06
N LEU A 173 -7.28 8.12 7.33
CA LEU A 173 -8.03 8.72 8.44
C LEU A 173 -7.50 8.26 9.80
N GLU A 174 -6.98 7.04 9.94
CA GLU A 174 -6.28 6.62 11.15
C GLU A 174 -5.01 7.44 11.42
N GLU A 175 -4.23 7.75 10.38
CA GLU A 175 -2.99 8.55 10.51
C GLU A 175 -3.29 10.07 10.59
N PHE A 176 -4.44 10.53 10.08
CA PHE A 176 -4.90 11.93 10.08
C PHE A 176 -6.39 12.08 10.50
N PRO A 177 -6.73 11.90 11.78
CA PRO A 177 -8.13 11.77 12.24
C PRO A 177 -9.02 12.99 12.00
N ASN A 178 -8.45 14.19 11.84
CA ASN A 178 -9.21 15.44 11.68
C ASN A 178 -9.30 15.91 10.22
N ASP A 179 -8.83 15.10 9.26
CA ASP A 179 -8.64 15.52 7.87
C ASP A 179 -9.60 14.81 6.89
N GLU A 180 -10.75 14.35 7.39
CA GLU A 180 -11.81 13.76 6.56
C GLU A 180 -12.31 14.75 5.50
N GLU A 181 -12.45 16.03 5.86
CA GLU A 181 -12.84 17.08 4.90
C GLU A 181 -11.81 17.24 3.78
N ILE A 182 -10.52 17.11 4.10
CA ILE A 182 -9.43 17.16 3.11
C ILE A 182 -9.58 15.99 2.13
N LEU A 183 -9.78 14.77 2.65
CA LEU A 183 -9.98 13.59 1.82
C LEU A 183 -11.21 13.74 0.92
N ASN A 184 -12.35 14.13 1.49
CA ASN A 184 -13.59 14.35 0.77
C ASN A 184 -13.47 15.45 -0.30
N SER A 185 -12.71 16.51 -0.02
CA SER A 185 -12.44 17.58 -1.00
C SER A 185 -11.64 17.08 -2.20
N ALA A 186 -10.66 16.19 -1.97
CA ALA A 186 -9.84 15.65 -3.03
C ALA A 186 -10.61 14.63 -3.89
N ILE A 187 -11.56 13.87 -3.32
CA ILE A 187 -12.41 12.95 -4.10
C ILE A 187 -13.28 13.70 -5.11
N LYS A 188 -13.72 14.92 -4.77
CA LYS A 188 -14.60 15.74 -5.61
C LYS A 188 -13.88 16.46 -6.76
N LYS A 189 -12.56 16.53 -6.73
CA LYS A 189 -11.72 17.10 -7.81
C LYS A 189 -11.50 16.07 -8.92
#